data_AF-A0AAV7C5C2-F1
#
_entry.id   AF-A0AAV7C5C2-F1
#
_cell.length_a   1.000
_cell.length_b   1.000
_cell.length_c   1.000
_cell.angle_alpha   90.00
_cell.angle_beta   90.00
_cell.angle_gamma   90.00
#
_symmetry.space_group_name_H-M   'P 1'
#
loop_
_entity.id
_entity.type
_entity.pdbx_description
1 polymer ?
#
loop_
_entity_poly.entity_id
_entity_poly.type
_entity_poly.pdbx_seq_one_letter_code
_entity_poly.pdbx_strand_id
1 'polypeptide(L)'
;PQSVMPLMVSTNMTQNVQDNLLVKSAQDFARDALNTVGYTHRTNGCLSHSIQSYFLRLIMSDELLGSRPMTWIAKEVNKSLAKTVRQKQQ
;
A
#
# COMPACT_ATOMS: atom_id res chain seq x y z
N PRO A 1 25.10 -6.58 -5.16
CA PRO A 1 23.92 -7.34 -5.65
C PRO A 1 22.70 -6.40 -5.61
N GLN A 2 21.78 -6.49 -6.56
CA GLN A 2 20.56 -5.68 -6.56
C GLN A 2 19.40 -6.45 -5.94
N SER A 3 18.53 -5.77 -5.21
CA SER A 3 17.30 -6.33 -4.62
C SER A 3 16.06 -5.66 -5.21
N VAL A 4 15.09 -6.49 -5.56
CA VAL A 4 13.77 -6.05 -6.05
C VAL A 4 12.73 -6.31 -4.96
N MET A 5 11.94 -5.29 -4.64
CA MET A 5 10.87 -5.33 -3.65
C MET A 5 9.52 -5.15 -4.36
N PRO A 6 8.95 -6.24 -4.91
CA PRO A 6 7.62 -6.19 -5.51
C PRO A 6 6.58 -5.90 -4.42
N LEU A 7 5.55 -5.11 -4.77
CA LEU A 7 4.31 -5.08 -4.00
C LEU A 7 3.36 -6.14 -4.57
N MET A 8 2.12 -5.78 -4.89
CA MET A 8 1.10 -6.73 -5.27
C MET A 8 1.24 -7.12 -6.75
N VAL A 9 1.58 -8.39 -6.98
CA VAL A 9 1.69 -8.98 -8.31
C VAL A 9 0.70 -10.12 -8.42
N SER A 10 0.00 -10.22 -9.55
CA SER A 10 -0.85 -11.37 -9.85
C SER A 10 0.03 -12.56 -10.22
N THR A 11 0.11 -13.51 -9.30
CA THR A 11 0.86 -14.76 -9.44
C THR A 11 0.02 -15.89 -8.85
N ASN A 12 0.42 -17.13 -9.12
CA ASN A 12 -0.20 -18.29 -8.48
C ASN A 12 -0.11 -18.20 -6.94
N MET A 13 0.98 -17.65 -6.40
CA MET A 13 1.19 -17.47 -4.95
C MET A 13 0.21 -16.47 -4.33
N THR A 14 -0.28 -15.50 -5.11
CA THR A 14 -1.29 -14.52 -4.68
C THR A 14 -2.69 -14.93 -5.13
N GLN A 15 -2.92 -16.20 -5.49
CA GLN A 15 -4.20 -16.73 -5.97
C GLN A 15 -4.72 -16.00 -7.22
N ASN A 16 -3.82 -15.53 -8.09
CA ASN A 16 -4.14 -14.81 -9.32
C ASN A 16 -5.13 -13.65 -9.08
N VAL A 17 -4.84 -12.79 -8.11
CA VAL A 17 -5.62 -11.56 -7.90
C VAL A 17 -5.79 -10.82 -9.23
N GLN A 18 -7.00 -10.31 -9.47
CA GLN A 18 -7.31 -9.62 -10.71
C GLN A 18 -6.34 -8.45 -10.95
N ASP A 19 -5.76 -8.42 -12.14
CA ASP A 19 -4.92 -7.33 -12.59
C ASP A 19 -5.70 -6.01 -12.59
N ASN A 20 -5.04 -4.95 -12.17
CA ASN A 20 -5.60 -3.59 -12.19
C ASN A 20 -4.46 -2.57 -12.24
N LEU A 21 -4.76 -1.28 -12.09
CA LEU A 21 -3.72 -0.23 -12.11
C LEU A 21 -2.66 -0.39 -11.00
N LEU A 22 -3.01 -1.08 -9.92
CA LEU A 22 -2.15 -1.33 -8.77
C LEU A 22 -1.60 -2.77 -8.73
N VAL A 23 -2.26 -3.72 -9.36
CA VAL A 23 -1.85 -5.13 -9.38
C VAL A 23 -1.37 -5.47 -10.78
N LYS A 24 -0.06 -5.70 -10.91
CA LYS A 24 0.57 -6.02 -12.18
C LYS A 24 0.60 -7.54 -12.40
N SER A 25 0.47 -7.97 -13.65
CA SER A 25 0.70 -9.38 -14.00
C SER A 25 2.15 -9.79 -13.73
N ALA A 26 2.39 -11.07 -13.41
CA ALA A 26 3.75 -11.58 -13.17
C ALA A 26 4.69 -11.33 -14.34
N GLN A 27 4.22 -11.56 -15.57
CA GLN A 27 5.04 -11.46 -16.77
C GLN A 27 5.44 -10.01 -17.06
N ASP A 28 4.49 -9.09 -16.94
CA ASP A 28 4.79 -7.68 -17.19
C ASP A 28 5.63 -7.09 -16.07
N PHE A 29 5.41 -7.51 -14.81
CA PHE A 29 6.29 -7.14 -13.72
C PHE A 29 7.73 -7.60 -13.96
N ALA A 30 7.95 -8.84 -14.42
CA ALA A 30 9.29 -9.35 -14.71
C ALA A 30 9.98 -8.55 -15.83
N ARG A 31 9.25 -8.19 -16.89
CA ARG A 31 9.76 -7.34 -17.98
C ARG A 31 10.19 -5.96 -17.47
N ASP A 32 9.33 -5.30 -16.70
CA ASP A 32 9.62 -4.00 -16.11
C ASP A 32 10.82 -4.09 -15.13
N ALA A 33 10.88 -5.15 -14.31
CA ALA A 33 11.94 -5.33 -13.34
C ALA A 33 13.30 -5.56 -13.98
N LEU A 34 13.36 -6.31 -15.09
CA LEU A 34 14.59 -6.51 -15.87
C LEU A 34 15.13 -5.20 -16.43
N ASN A 35 14.25 -4.28 -16.83
CA ASN A 35 14.66 -2.93 -17.24
C ASN A 35 15.25 -2.12 -16.08
N THR A 36 15.08 -2.52 -14.82
CA THR A 36 15.69 -1.81 -13.69
C THR A 36 17.05 -2.34 -13.28
N VAL A 37 17.54 -3.40 -13.93
CA VAL A 37 18.78 -4.08 -13.53
C VAL A 37 20.00 -3.18 -13.70
N GLY A 38 20.79 -3.03 -12.64
CA GLY A 38 22.02 -2.24 -12.66
C GLY A 38 21.85 -0.74 -12.34
N TYR A 39 20.62 -0.21 -12.27
CA TYR A 39 20.42 1.21 -11.96
C TYR A 39 20.55 1.57 -10.47
N THR A 40 20.12 0.70 -9.56
CA THR A 40 20.13 0.98 -8.11
C THR A 40 20.19 -0.32 -7.31
N HIS A 41 20.73 -0.28 -6.09
CA HIS A 41 20.80 -1.45 -5.20
C HIS A 41 19.41 -1.93 -4.72
N ARG A 42 18.41 -1.04 -4.65
CA ARG A 42 17.03 -1.38 -4.26
C ARG A 42 16.02 -0.72 -5.20
N THR A 43 15.12 -1.53 -5.75
CA THR A 43 14.10 -1.08 -6.70
C THR A 43 12.76 -1.78 -6.43
N ASN A 44 11.65 -1.16 -6.78
CA ASN A 44 10.33 -1.81 -6.72
C ASN A 44 9.99 -2.56 -8.02
N GLY A 45 10.89 -2.55 -9.01
CA GLY A 45 10.78 -3.29 -10.27
C GLY A 45 9.87 -2.64 -11.32
N CYS A 46 8.91 -1.81 -10.93
CA CYS A 46 8.08 -1.05 -11.87
C CYS A 46 7.60 0.28 -11.29
N LEU A 47 7.04 1.14 -12.14
CA LEU A 47 6.57 2.47 -11.75
C LEU A 47 5.36 2.40 -10.80
N SER A 48 4.38 1.54 -11.09
CA SER A 48 3.17 1.40 -10.26
C SER A 48 3.49 1.00 -8.81
N HIS A 49 4.42 0.06 -8.62
CA HIS A 49 4.88 -0.33 -7.29
C HIS A 49 5.69 0.78 -6.60
N SER A 50 6.44 1.58 -7.35
CA SER A 50 7.15 2.73 -6.76
C SER A 50 6.17 3.77 -6.21
N ILE A 51 5.08 4.03 -6.92
CA ILE A 51 4.00 4.92 -6.46
C ILE A 51 3.34 4.34 -5.20
N GLN A 52 3.01 3.04 -5.19
CA GLN A 52 2.42 2.42 -4.00
C GLN A 52 3.38 2.43 -2.81
N SER A 53 4.66 2.12 -3.01
CA SER A 53 5.66 2.17 -1.94
C SER A 53 5.78 3.58 -1.36
N TYR A 54 5.66 4.63 -2.20
CA TYR A 54 5.67 6.00 -1.75
C TYR A 54 4.45 6.32 -0.86
N PHE A 55 3.24 5.95 -1.31
CA PHE A 55 2.03 6.15 -0.51
C PHE A 55 2.03 5.33 0.79
N LEU A 56 2.51 4.08 0.77
CA LEU A 56 2.63 3.28 1.98
C LEU A 56 3.58 3.93 2.98
N ARG A 57 4.73 4.46 2.53
CA ARG A 57 5.65 5.19 3.40
C ARG A 57 5.04 6.47 3.95
N LEU A 58 4.24 7.17 3.15
CA LEU A 58 3.56 8.39 3.58
C LEU A 58 2.46 8.11 4.61
N ILE A 59 1.74 6.99 4.47
CA ILE A 59 0.69 6.59 5.43
C ILE A 59 1.32 6.04 6.72
N MET A 60 2.39 5.25 6.59
CA MET A 60 3.08 4.63 7.72
C MET A 60 4.04 5.58 8.45
N SER A 61 4.31 6.78 7.93
CA SER A 61 5.09 7.75 8.66
C SER A 61 4.29 8.26 9.87
N ASP A 62 4.92 8.20 11.04
CA ASP A 62 4.34 8.64 12.32
C ASP A 62 3.83 10.08 12.26
N GLU A 63 4.45 10.93 11.42
CA GLU A 63 4.03 12.32 11.20
C GLU A 63 2.63 12.46 10.62
N LEU A 64 2.20 11.58 9.70
CA LEU A 64 0.85 11.66 9.12
C LEU A 64 -0.17 11.00 10.05
N LEU A 65 0.16 9.86 10.66
CA LEU A 65 -0.72 9.15 11.57
C LEU A 65 -0.96 9.93 12.87
N GLY A 66 0.06 10.65 13.36
CA GLY A 66 0.02 11.58 14.48
C GLY A 66 -0.47 12.99 14.14
N SER A 67 -0.78 13.25 12.86
CA SER A 67 -1.21 14.58 12.44
C SER A 67 -2.58 14.98 13.01
N ARG A 68 -2.77 16.29 13.21
CA ARG A 68 -4.04 16.88 13.68
C ARG A 68 -5.30 16.40 12.93
N PRO A 69 -5.31 16.27 11.58
CA PRO A 69 -6.48 15.75 10.91
C PRO A 69 -6.76 14.27 11.23
N MET A 70 -5.73 13.41 11.30
CA MET A 70 -5.91 11.98 11.57
C MET A 70 -6.44 11.75 13.00
N THR A 71 -5.91 12.47 13.99
CA THR A 71 -6.40 12.41 15.37
C THR A 71 -7.82 12.98 15.53
N TRP A 72 -8.20 13.98 14.72
CA TRP A 72 -9.57 14.50 14.68
C TRP A 72 -10.55 13.47 14.10
N ILE A 73 -10.20 12.82 12.97
CA ILE A 73 -11.01 11.74 12.38
C ILE A 73 -11.18 10.60 13.39
N ALA A 74 -10.10 10.15 14.04
CA ALA A 74 -10.16 9.09 15.03
C ALA A 74 -11.09 9.42 16.20
N LYS A 75 -11.07 10.67 16.68
CA LYS A 75 -11.99 11.15 17.73
C LYS A 75 -13.45 11.14 17.25
N GLU A 76 -13.72 11.55 16.02
CA GLU A 76 -15.09 11.62 15.51
C GLU A 76 -15.69 10.23 15.26
N VAL A 77 -14.87 9.29 14.78
CA VAL A 77 -15.25 7.87 14.66
C VAL A 77 -15.55 7.29 16.04
N ASN A 78 -14.69 7.50 17.03
CA ASN A 78 -14.91 7.00 18.39
C ASN A 78 -16.19 7.58 19.01
N LYS A 79 -16.44 8.88 18.81
CA LYS A 79 -17.66 9.54 19.27
C LYS A 79 -18.91 8.96 18.61
N SER A 80 -18.84 8.65 17.32
CA SER A 80 -19.94 8.03 16.57
C SER A 80 -20.20 6.59 17.04
N LEU A 81 -19.14 5.80 17.22
CA LEU A 81 -19.23 4.45 17.78
C LEU A 81 -19.84 4.46 19.19
N ALA A 82 -19.41 5.37 20.07
CA ALA A 82 -19.96 5.49 21.41
C ALA A 82 -21.46 5.82 21.41
N LYS A 83 -21.92 6.66 20.47
CA LYS A 83 -23.36 6.94 20.29
C LYS A 83 -24.11 5.70 19.83
N THR A 84 -23.58 4.97 18.84
CA THR A 84 -24.20 3.74 18.33
C THR A 84 -24.27 2.64 19.40
N VAL A 85 -23.24 2.50 20.23
CA VAL A 85 -23.22 1.55 21.36
C VAL A 85 -24.27 1.93 22.41
N ARG A 86 -24.40 3.22 22.75
CA ARG A 86 -25.41 3.69 23.71
C ARG A 86 -26.84 3.47 23.20
N GLN A 87 -27.10 3.68 21.91
CA GLN A 87 -28.41 3.41 21.29
C GLN A 87 -28.75 1.92 21.26
N LYS A 88 -27.77 1.03 21.27
CA LYS A 88 -28.00 -0.42 21.41
C LYS A 88 -28.26 -0.89 22.85
N GLN A 89 -28.02 -0.05 23.86
CA GLN A 89 -28.23 -0.38 25.27
C GLN A 89 -29.50 0.23 25.88
N GLN A 90 -30.25 1.05 25.12
CA GLN A 90 -31.62 1.47 25.44
C GLN A 90 -32.61 0.55 24.74
#